data_AF-A0A3Q9IM40-F1
#
_entry.id   AF-A0A3Q9IM40-F1
#
_cell.length_a   1.000
_cell.length_b   1.000
_cell.length_c   1.000
_cell.angle_alpha   90.00
_cell.angle_beta   90.00
_cell.angle_gamma   90.00
#
_symmetry.space_group_name_H-M   'P 1'
#
loop_
_entity.id
_entity.type
_entity.pdbx_description
1 polymer ?
#
loop_
_entity_poly.entity_id
_entity_poly.type
_entity_poly.pdbx_seq_one_letter_code
_entity_poly.pdbx_strand_id
1 'polypeptide(L)'
;MNILTDLFQFLRKPDFVSIQDNAGNKIKILFTLFLCLLVIMFGMNVVVRILQVIVTNISLTSSTAGQATQIPSWWKTWNLFQIILLSPIFEEFSYRYALGQFNVTRIKISVSLIIAFHISYLLYFYKLHQLCESNLILHFFSLYGSMFTIATILFLIMSLCNKQLALLKNKWNSNFSFIFYLSAVLFAIYHVYNMPVLFLLSLFAGALIFGYTRIRLGLGYAIALHILWNFLSSFRLFIN
;
A
#
# COMPACT_ATOMS: atom_id res chain seq x y z
N MET A 1 -6.98 26.64 -3.91
CA MET A 1 -7.36 25.85 -2.72
C MET A 1 -6.08 25.48 -1.98
N ASN A 2 -6.00 25.72 -0.66
CA ASN A 2 -4.85 25.27 0.13
C ASN A 2 -4.96 23.75 0.33
N ILE A 3 -4.03 22.98 -0.24
CA ILE A 3 -4.08 21.52 -0.25
C ILE A 3 -3.98 20.91 1.15
N LEU A 4 -3.24 21.55 2.06
CA LEU A 4 -3.11 21.06 3.44
C LEU A 4 -4.43 21.22 4.18
N THR A 5 -5.10 22.36 4.00
CA THR A 5 -6.44 22.59 4.56
C THR A 5 -7.43 21.56 4.04
N ASP A 6 -7.45 21.29 2.72
CA ASP A 6 -8.32 20.27 2.13
C ASP A 6 -7.98 18.86 2.64
N LEU A 7 -6.70 18.50 2.78
CA LEU A 7 -6.27 17.23 3.36
C LEU A 7 -6.83 17.05 4.78
N PHE A 8 -6.66 18.03 5.66
CA PHE A 8 -7.17 17.92 7.04
C PHE A 8 -8.70 17.90 7.11
N GLN A 9 -9.39 18.67 6.26
CA GLN A 9 -10.85 18.64 6.16
C GLN A 9 -11.34 17.29 5.67
N PHE A 10 -10.70 16.74 4.64
CA PHE A 10 -10.99 15.41 4.13
C PHE A 10 -10.76 14.33 5.18
N LEU A 11 -9.64 14.35 5.91
CA LEU A 11 -9.40 13.36 6.95
C LEU A 11 -10.46 13.45 8.06
N ARG A 12 -10.93 14.64 8.44
CA ARG A 12 -12.04 14.74 9.40
C ARG A 12 -13.34 14.08 8.90
N LYS A 13 -13.64 14.20 7.61
CA LYS A 13 -14.83 13.61 7.01
C LYS A 13 -14.57 13.23 5.54
N PRO A 14 -14.07 12.02 5.27
CA PRO A 14 -13.77 11.57 3.91
C PRO A 14 -15.02 11.62 3.04
N ASP A 15 -14.86 12.12 1.81
CA ASP A 15 -15.92 12.25 0.80
C ASP A 15 -15.46 11.69 -0.57
N PHE A 16 -16.32 11.75 -1.59
CA PHE A 16 -16.01 11.23 -2.93
C PHE A 16 -15.51 12.28 -3.93
N VAL A 17 -15.28 13.51 -3.49
CA VAL A 17 -15.05 14.65 -4.39
C VAL A 17 -13.66 14.55 -5.00
N SER A 18 -13.59 14.57 -6.33
CA SER A 18 -12.32 14.68 -7.06
C SER A 18 -12.00 16.14 -7.34
N ILE A 19 -10.72 16.48 -7.34
CA ILE A 19 -10.24 17.80 -7.78
C ILE A 19 -10.34 17.85 -9.32
N GLN A 20 -11.19 18.75 -9.79
CA GLN A 20 -11.31 19.08 -11.21
C GLN A 20 -10.31 20.20 -11.53
N ASP A 21 -9.12 19.82 -11.96
CA ASP A 21 -8.04 20.73 -12.34
C ASP A 21 -7.25 20.13 -13.51
N ASN A 22 -6.44 20.94 -14.17
CA ASN A 22 -5.57 20.50 -15.26
C ASN A 22 -4.44 19.59 -14.74
N ALA A 23 -3.83 18.83 -15.65
CA ALA A 23 -2.76 17.88 -15.29
C ALA A 23 -1.56 18.55 -14.61
N GLY A 24 -1.18 19.76 -15.06
CA GLY A 24 -0.05 20.50 -14.48
C GLY A 24 -0.25 20.85 -13.01
N ASN A 25 -1.45 21.31 -12.64
CA ASN A 25 -1.80 21.62 -11.26
C ASN A 25 -1.93 20.34 -10.42
N LYS A 26 -2.47 19.25 -10.97
CA LYS A 26 -2.49 17.94 -10.28
C LYS A 26 -1.09 17.42 -9.97
N ILE A 27 -0.12 17.64 -10.86
CA ILE A 27 1.29 17.32 -10.62
C ILE A 27 1.86 18.17 -9.47
N LYS A 28 1.58 19.47 -9.42
CA LYS A 28 1.99 20.32 -8.29
C LYS A 28 1.40 19.84 -6.96
N ILE A 29 0.13 19.44 -6.97
CA ILE A 29 -0.54 18.86 -5.80
C ILE A 29 0.15 17.55 -5.39
N LEU A 30 0.42 16.66 -6.35
CA LEU A 30 1.14 15.39 -6.12
C LEU A 30 2.49 15.63 -5.42
N PHE A 31 3.30 16.58 -5.90
CA PHE A 31 4.57 16.92 -5.27
C PHE A 31 4.40 17.52 -3.87
N THR A 32 3.36 18.31 -3.65
CA THR A 32 3.07 18.84 -2.30
C THR A 32 2.69 17.71 -1.34
N LEU A 33 1.89 16.74 -1.80
CA LEU A 33 1.54 15.55 -1.01
C LEU A 33 2.76 14.66 -0.76
N PHE A 34 3.69 14.56 -1.72
CA PHE A 34 4.95 13.85 -1.55
C PHE A 34 5.82 14.49 -0.45
N LEU A 35 5.97 15.81 -0.47
CA LEU A 35 6.70 16.53 0.59
C LEU A 35 6.02 16.37 1.96
N CYS A 36 4.68 16.44 1.99
CA CYS A 36 3.90 16.19 3.20
C CYS A 36 4.14 14.78 3.74
N LEU A 37 4.09 13.77 2.86
CA LEU A 37 4.40 12.38 3.20
C LEU A 37 5.81 12.26 3.77
N LEU A 38 6.81 12.89 3.14
CA LEU A 38 8.20 12.86 3.61
C LEU A 38 8.33 13.43 5.03
N VAL A 39 7.72 14.58 5.31
CA VAL A 39 7.74 15.22 6.64
C VAL A 39 7.05 14.34 7.67
N ILE A 40 5.85 13.80 7.36
CA ILE A 40 5.11 12.95 8.28
C ILE A 40 5.86 11.65 8.55
N MET A 41 6.42 11.02 7.53
CA MET A 41 7.18 9.77 7.69
C MET A 41 8.46 10.00 8.50
N PHE A 42 9.19 11.09 8.26
CA PHE A 42 10.35 11.45 9.06
C PHE A 42 9.97 11.70 10.52
N GLY A 43 8.93 12.51 10.76
CA GLY A 43 8.42 12.81 12.10
C GLY A 43 7.97 11.55 12.85
N MET A 44 7.20 10.67 12.19
CA MET A 44 6.76 9.41 12.79
C MET A 44 7.93 8.48 13.10
N ASN A 45 8.92 8.37 12.21
CA ASN A 45 10.11 7.57 12.48
C ASN A 45 10.90 8.10 13.68
N VAL A 46 11.02 9.42 13.85
CA VAL A 46 11.64 10.03 15.04
C VAL A 46 10.86 9.67 16.31
N VAL A 47 9.53 9.83 16.30
CA VAL A 47 8.66 9.45 17.42
C VAL A 47 8.85 7.99 17.78
N VAL A 48 8.83 7.11 16.79
CA VAL A 48 8.99 5.69 17.04
C VAL A 48 10.38 5.37 17.60
N ARG A 49 11.45 6.00 17.10
CA ARG A 49 12.80 5.83 17.69
C ARG A 49 12.86 6.27 19.14
N ILE A 50 12.24 7.40 19.49
CA ILE A 50 12.16 7.87 20.89
C ILE A 50 11.44 6.83 21.76
N LEU A 51 10.29 6.33 21.29
CA LEU A 51 9.53 5.29 22.00
C LEU A 51 10.34 4.00 22.17
N GLN A 52 11.09 3.58 21.15
CA GLN A 52 11.97 2.41 21.27
C GLN A 52 13.01 2.59 22.37
N VAL A 53 13.68 3.74 22.43
CA VAL A 53 14.68 4.04 23.46
C VAL A 53 14.06 3.97 24.86
N ILE A 54 12.88 4.58 25.04
CA ILE A 54 12.16 4.59 26.32
C ILE A 54 11.74 3.17 26.74
N VAL A 55 11.17 2.39 25.82
CA VAL A 55 10.62 1.06 26.13
C VAL A 55 11.72 0.02 26.34
N THR A 56 12.80 0.09 25.58
CA THR A 56 13.84 -0.96 25.58
C THR A 56 15.06 -0.61 26.43
N ASN A 57 15.20 0.64 26.91
CA ASN A 57 16.42 1.15 27.56
C ASN A 57 17.70 0.91 26.74
N ILE A 58 17.57 0.73 25.42
CA ILE A 58 18.71 0.57 24.51
C ILE A 58 19.17 1.96 24.08
N SER A 59 20.48 2.22 24.22
CA SER A 59 21.15 3.44 23.75
C SER A 59 20.88 3.70 22.26
N LEU A 60 20.95 4.97 21.84
CA LEU A 60 20.86 5.46 20.45
C LEU A 60 22.02 4.98 19.56
N THR A 61 22.33 3.69 19.59
CA THR A 61 23.23 3.05 18.64
C THR A 61 22.39 2.57 17.47
N SER A 62 22.80 2.94 16.26
CA SER A 62 22.22 2.49 15.00
C SER A 62 22.04 0.97 15.03
N SER A 63 20.81 0.51 15.21
CA SER A 63 20.45 -0.89 15.03
C SER A 63 20.98 -1.34 13.67
N THR A 64 21.68 -2.47 13.66
CA THR A 64 22.29 -3.18 12.53
C THR A 64 21.27 -3.55 11.44
N ALA A 65 20.65 -2.56 10.81
CA ALA A 65 19.88 -2.70 9.56
C ALA A 65 20.83 -2.88 8.35
N GLY A 66 21.98 -3.52 8.58
CA GLY A 66 23.08 -3.68 7.63
C GLY A 66 23.42 -5.14 7.34
N GLN A 67 22.66 -6.11 7.85
CA GLN A 67 22.85 -7.51 7.45
C GLN A 67 21.84 -7.90 6.35
N ALA A 68 21.96 -7.25 5.20
CA ALA A 68 21.59 -7.86 3.92
C ALA A 68 22.90 -8.32 3.27
N THR A 69 23.50 -9.35 3.85
CA THR A 69 24.72 -9.99 3.36
C THR A 69 24.42 -10.73 2.05
N GLN A 70 25.15 -10.37 1.00
CA GLN A 70 25.37 -11.13 -0.25
C GLN A 70 24.10 -11.68 -0.95
N ILE A 71 23.22 -10.79 -1.40
CA ILE A 71 22.22 -11.14 -2.42
C ILE A 71 22.88 -11.03 -3.81
N PRO A 72 22.83 -12.05 -4.68
CA PRO A 72 23.34 -11.96 -6.04
C PRO A 72 22.78 -10.73 -6.78
N SER A 73 23.60 -10.07 -7.60
CA SER A 73 23.25 -8.77 -8.24
C SER A 73 21.93 -8.78 -9.00
N TRP A 74 21.57 -9.90 -9.64
CA TRP A 74 20.31 -10.08 -10.35
C TRP A 74 19.10 -10.22 -9.42
N TRP A 75 19.25 -10.87 -8.26
CA TRP A 75 18.23 -10.87 -7.21
C TRP A 75 18.03 -9.47 -6.61
N LYS A 76 19.10 -8.69 -6.50
CA LYS A 76 19.03 -7.30 -5.99
C LYS A 76 18.25 -6.39 -6.94
N THR A 77 18.57 -6.41 -8.24
CA THR A 77 17.83 -5.64 -9.26
C THR A 77 16.36 -6.05 -9.32
N TRP A 78 16.08 -7.35 -9.24
CA TRP A 78 14.71 -7.85 -9.23
C TRP A 78 13.93 -7.41 -7.98
N ASN A 79 14.52 -7.52 -6.80
CA ASN A 79 13.91 -7.04 -5.55
C ASN A 79 13.62 -5.54 -5.62
N LEU A 80 14.50 -4.74 -6.22
CA LEU A 80 14.27 -3.30 -6.43
C LEU A 80 13.10 -3.04 -7.38
N PHE A 81 13.02 -3.75 -8.51
CA PHE A 81 11.87 -3.66 -9.42
C PHE A 81 10.56 -4.03 -8.72
N GLN A 82 10.57 -5.12 -7.95
CA GLN A 82 9.42 -5.58 -7.20
C GLN A 82 8.96 -4.55 -6.17
N ILE A 83 9.88 -4.04 -5.33
CA ILE A 83 9.58 -3.11 -4.23
C ILE A 83 9.17 -1.73 -4.77
N ILE A 84 9.81 -1.24 -5.83
CA ILE A 84 9.60 0.14 -6.31
C ILE A 84 8.42 0.23 -7.26
N LEU A 85 8.18 -0.78 -8.09
CA LEU A 85 7.17 -0.71 -9.13
C LEU A 85 6.01 -1.67 -8.89
N LEU A 86 6.30 -2.96 -8.76
CA LEU A 86 5.27 -3.99 -8.82
C LEU A 86 4.38 -3.99 -7.56
N SER A 87 4.98 -3.97 -6.37
CA SER A 87 4.26 -3.96 -5.09
C SER A 87 3.35 -2.72 -4.95
N PRO A 88 3.81 -1.49 -5.23
CA PRO A 88 2.93 -0.31 -5.21
C PRO A 88 1.70 -0.45 -6.10
N ILE A 89 1.86 -0.97 -7.32
CA ILE A 89 0.72 -1.20 -8.21
C ILE A 89 -0.29 -2.15 -7.56
N PHE A 90 0.18 -3.30 -7.06
CA PHE A 90 -0.70 -4.28 -6.42
C PHE A 90 -1.38 -3.73 -5.17
N GLU A 91 -0.65 -3.03 -4.34
CA GLU A 91 -1.15 -2.46 -3.10
C GLU A 91 -2.21 -1.38 -3.39
N GLU A 92 -1.99 -0.53 -4.38
CA GLU A 92 -2.97 0.46 -4.79
C GLU A 92 -4.23 -0.19 -5.39
N PHE A 93 -4.07 -1.25 -6.19
CA PHE A 93 -5.24 -2.00 -6.70
C PHE A 93 -6.00 -2.73 -5.58
N SER A 94 -5.28 -3.25 -4.59
CA SER A 94 -5.86 -3.99 -3.45
C SER A 94 -6.62 -3.06 -2.51
N TYR A 95 -6.00 -1.96 -2.09
CA TYR A 95 -6.54 -1.15 -1.00
C TYR A 95 -7.23 0.14 -1.48
N ARG A 96 -6.88 0.68 -2.65
CA ARG A 96 -7.31 2.02 -3.08
C ARG A 96 -8.23 1.99 -4.30
N TYR A 97 -8.21 0.94 -5.12
CA TYR A 97 -9.02 0.94 -6.33
C TYR A 97 -10.52 1.03 -6.06
N ALA A 98 -11.01 0.31 -5.06
CA ALA A 98 -12.38 0.39 -4.59
C ALA A 98 -12.75 1.74 -3.94
N LEU A 99 -11.78 2.51 -3.43
CA LEU A 99 -12.06 3.81 -2.81
C LEU A 99 -12.58 4.82 -3.86
N GLY A 100 -13.77 5.34 -3.58
CA GLY A 100 -14.52 6.21 -4.49
C GLY A 100 -16.00 5.84 -4.50
N GLN A 101 -16.74 6.40 -5.46
CA GLN A 101 -18.13 6.05 -5.67
C GLN A 101 -18.31 4.54 -5.84
N PHE A 102 -19.38 4.00 -5.25
CA PHE A 102 -19.67 2.57 -5.26
C PHE A 102 -19.61 1.99 -6.68
N ASN A 103 -18.73 1.01 -6.87
CA ASN A 103 -18.57 0.30 -8.11
C ASN A 103 -18.27 -1.18 -7.83
N VAL A 104 -19.19 -2.06 -8.22
CA VAL A 104 -19.11 -3.50 -7.93
C VAL A 104 -17.82 -4.11 -8.47
N THR A 105 -17.40 -3.74 -9.68
CA THR A 105 -16.17 -4.28 -10.30
C THR A 105 -14.93 -3.88 -9.52
N ARG A 106 -14.81 -2.60 -9.11
CA ARG A 106 -13.66 -2.14 -8.32
C ARG A 106 -13.60 -2.82 -6.96
N ILE A 107 -14.75 -2.95 -6.29
CA ILE A 107 -14.86 -3.65 -4.99
C ILE A 107 -14.42 -5.11 -5.12
N LYS A 108 -14.94 -5.84 -6.12
CA LYS A 108 -14.53 -7.24 -6.36
C LYS A 108 -13.03 -7.36 -6.59
N ILE A 109 -12.44 -6.50 -7.44
CA ILE A 109 -11.01 -6.52 -7.71
C ILE A 109 -10.20 -6.29 -6.42
N SER A 110 -10.51 -5.25 -5.67
CA SER A 110 -9.82 -4.93 -4.42
C SER A 110 -9.95 -6.05 -3.38
N VAL A 111 -11.17 -6.55 -3.12
CA VAL A 111 -11.41 -7.62 -2.15
C VAL A 111 -10.72 -8.92 -2.56
N SER A 112 -10.84 -9.31 -3.84
CA SER A 112 -10.16 -10.50 -4.36
C SER A 112 -8.64 -10.41 -4.20
N LEU A 113 -8.03 -9.26 -4.50
CA LEU A 113 -6.58 -9.08 -4.36
C LEU A 113 -6.13 -9.10 -2.90
N ILE A 114 -6.88 -8.46 -1.99
CA ILE A 114 -6.57 -8.51 -0.55
C ILE A 114 -6.58 -9.95 -0.05
N ILE A 115 -7.65 -10.70 -0.32
CA ILE A 115 -7.77 -12.09 0.14
C ILE A 115 -6.71 -12.98 -0.52
N ALA A 116 -6.54 -12.84 -1.85
CA ALA A 116 -5.57 -13.63 -2.59
C ALA A 116 -4.14 -13.40 -2.09
N PHE A 117 -3.76 -12.17 -1.75
CA PHE A 117 -2.45 -11.91 -1.17
C PHE A 117 -2.21 -12.73 0.10
N HIS A 118 -3.15 -12.71 1.05
CA HIS A 118 -2.97 -13.41 2.33
C HIS A 118 -2.87 -14.93 2.11
N ILE A 119 -3.73 -15.48 1.25
CA ILE A 119 -3.68 -16.91 0.91
C ILE A 119 -2.35 -17.26 0.21
N SER A 120 -1.96 -16.49 -0.81
CA SER A 120 -0.72 -16.72 -1.56
C SER A 120 0.53 -16.56 -0.72
N TYR A 121 0.56 -15.57 0.18
CA TYR A 121 1.67 -15.37 1.10
C TYR A 121 1.83 -16.57 2.04
N LEU A 122 0.73 -17.06 2.62
CA LEU A 122 0.74 -18.27 3.45
C LEU A 122 1.18 -19.51 2.65
N LEU A 123 0.61 -19.73 1.46
CA LEU A 123 1.00 -20.85 0.59
C LEU A 123 2.48 -20.79 0.20
N TYR A 124 2.96 -19.59 -0.13
CA TYR A 124 4.35 -19.34 -0.47
C TYR A 124 5.27 -19.67 0.70
N PHE A 125 5.00 -19.09 1.88
CA PHE A 125 5.82 -19.27 3.07
C PHE A 125 5.86 -20.73 3.53
N TYR A 126 4.72 -21.42 3.58
CA TYR A 126 4.64 -22.77 4.13
C TYR A 126 5.06 -23.88 3.15
N LYS A 127 4.92 -23.67 1.84
CA LYS A 127 5.08 -24.78 0.89
C LYS A 127 5.81 -24.40 -0.38
N LEU A 128 5.43 -23.32 -1.05
CA LEU A 128 5.93 -23.07 -2.38
C LEU A 128 7.36 -22.53 -2.40
N HIS A 129 7.79 -21.80 -1.36
CA HIS A 129 9.16 -21.29 -1.26
C HIS A 129 10.20 -22.43 -1.32
N GLN A 130 9.92 -23.56 -0.65
CA GLN A 130 10.79 -24.74 -0.65
C GLN A 130 10.94 -25.36 -2.05
N LEU A 131 9.89 -25.30 -2.86
CA LEU A 131 9.87 -25.85 -4.21
C LEU A 131 10.59 -24.96 -5.25
N CYS A 132 10.84 -23.70 -4.90
CA CYS A 132 11.44 -22.73 -5.82
C CYS A 132 12.98 -22.77 -5.80
N GLU A 133 13.58 -23.36 -4.77
CA GLU A 133 15.04 -23.39 -4.53
C GLU A 133 15.70 -22.01 -4.72
N SER A 134 16.58 -21.85 -5.71
CA SER A 134 17.24 -20.58 -6.07
C SER A 134 16.67 -19.93 -7.34
N ASN A 135 15.63 -20.53 -7.93
CA ASN A 135 15.08 -20.11 -9.21
C ASN A 135 14.09 -18.95 -9.02
N LEU A 136 14.54 -17.75 -9.41
CA LEU A 136 13.78 -16.51 -9.30
C LEU A 136 12.45 -16.53 -10.08
N ILE A 137 12.43 -17.16 -11.25
CA ILE A 137 11.22 -17.24 -12.08
C ILE A 137 10.15 -18.07 -11.35
N LEU A 138 10.56 -19.18 -10.73
CA LEU A 138 9.68 -20.00 -9.91
C LEU A 138 9.17 -19.22 -8.69
N HIS A 139 10.03 -18.48 -7.98
CA HIS A 139 9.59 -17.61 -6.88
C HIS A 139 8.55 -16.59 -7.33
N PHE A 140 8.76 -15.97 -8.49
CA PHE A 140 7.84 -14.99 -9.06
C PHE A 140 6.47 -15.60 -9.37
N PHE A 141 6.43 -16.67 -10.16
CA PHE A 141 5.16 -17.33 -10.52
C PHE A 141 4.47 -17.94 -9.30
N SER A 142 5.26 -18.46 -8.36
CA SER A 142 4.75 -19.01 -7.12
C SER A 142 4.02 -17.95 -6.29
N LEU A 143 4.62 -16.77 -6.10
CA LEU A 143 3.99 -15.69 -5.33
C LEU A 143 2.89 -14.97 -6.13
N TYR A 144 3.25 -14.38 -7.26
CA TYR A 144 2.34 -13.52 -8.04
C TYR A 144 1.38 -14.32 -8.91
N GLY A 145 1.84 -15.43 -9.50
CA GLY A 145 0.97 -16.30 -10.30
C GLY A 145 -0.12 -16.95 -9.44
N SER A 146 0.22 -17.44 -8.24
CA SER A 146 -0.82 -17.95 -7.32
C SER A 146 -1.78 -16.83 -6.90
N MET A 147 -1.26 -15.62 -6.62
CA MET A 147 -2.09 -14.49 -6.21
C MET A 147 -3.09 -14.08 -7.30
N PHE A 148 -2.65 -13.96 -8.55
CA PHE A 148 -3.55 -13.64 -9.66
C PHE A 148 -4.55 -14.76 -9.92
N THR A 149 -4.14 -16.03 -9.83
CA THR A 149 -5.03 -17.17 -10.02
C THR A 149 -6.13 -17.17 -8.97
N ILE A 150 -5.77 -17.04 -7.70
CA ILE A 150 -6.74 -17.00 -6.58
C ILE A 150 -7.62 -15.75 -6.70
N ALA A 151 -7.06 -14.57 -7.00
CA ALA A 151 -7.84 -13.35 -7.16
C ALA A 151 -8.86 -13.47 -8.31
N THR A 152 -8.49 -14.12 -9.41
CA THR A 152 -9.37 -14.38 -10.56
C THR A 152 -10.51 -15.31 -10.16
N ILE A 153 -10.21 -16.42 -9.47
CA ILE A 153 -11.22 -17.36 -8.98
C ILE A 153 -12.19 -16.63 -8.04
N LEU A 154 -11.68 -15.88 -7.06
CA LEU A 154 -12.50 -15.11 -6.13
C LEU A 154 -13.36 -14.06 -6.85
N PHE A 155 -12.80 -13.37 -7.85
CA PHE A 155 -13.54 -12.40 -8.65
C PHE A 155 -14.71 -13.06 -9.39
N LEU A 156 -14.49 -14.24 -9.98
CA LEU A 156 -15.52 -15.01 -10.68
C LEU A 156 -16.60 -15.50 -9.71
N ILE A 157 -16.22 -16.03 -8.54
CA ILE A 157 -17.15 -16.44 -7.49
C ILE A 157 -18.01 -15.25 -7.03
N MET A 158 -17.39 -14.11 -6.71
CA MET A 158 -18.11 -12.89 -6.32
C MET A 158 -19.01 -12.37 -7.44
N SER A 159 -18.69 -12.63 -8.71
CA SER A 159 -19.51 -12.23 -9.85
C SER A 159 -20.85 -12.96 -9.90
N LEU A 160 -20.94 -14.16 -9.32
CA LEU A 160 -22.21 -14.87 -9.13
C LEU A 160 -23.14 -14.13 -8.16
N CYS A 161 -22.58 -13.28 -7.29
CA CYS A 161 -23.30 -12.52 -6.26
C CYS A 161 -23.44 -11.02 -6.59
N ASN A 162 -23.33 -10.62 -7.87
CA ASN A 162 -23.37 -9.20 -8.28
C ASN A 162 -24.65 -8.48 -7.80
N LYS A 163 -25.82 -9.16 -7.83
CA LYS A 163 -27.10 -8.57 -7.39
C LYS A 163 -27.08 -8.24 -5.90
N GLN A 164 -26.58 -9.16 -5.07
CA GLN A 164 -26.45 -8.98 -3.62
C GLN A 164 -25.43 -7.90 -3.29
N LEU A 165 -24.29 -7.87 -4.00
CA LEU A 165 -23.28 -6.82 -3.86
C LEU A 165 -23.86 -5.44 -4.16
N ALA A 166 -24.69 -5.31 -5.20
CA ALA A 166 -25.31 -4.03 -5.56
C ALA A 166 -26.20 -3.44 -4.44
N LEU A 167 -26.79 -4.28 -3.58
CA LEU A 167 -27.57 -3.84 -2.42
C LEU A 167 -26.71 -3.11 -1.37
N LEU A 168 -25.38 -3.31 -1.39
CA LEU A 168 -24.45 -2.62 -0.50
C LEU A 168 -24.20 -1.16 -0.87
N LYS A 169 -24.70 -0.69 -2.03
CA LYS A 169 -24.48 0.69 -2.50
C LYS A 169 -24.87 1.75 -1.46
N ASN A 170 -26.03 1.60 -0.83
CA ASN A 170 -26.51 2.57 0.15
C ASN A 170 -25.64 2.55 1.42
N LYS A 171 -25.25 1.34 1.88
CA LYS A 171 -24.35 1.17 3.03
C LYS A 171 -22.95 1.73 2.74
N TRP A 172 -22.45 1.55 1.53
CA TRP A 172 -21.16 2.09 1.09
C TRP A 172 -21.14 3.61 1.17
N ASN A 173 -22.17 4.25 0.63
CA ASN A 173 -22.24 5.71 0.59
C ASN A 173 -22.44 6.32 1.99
N SER A 174 -23.25 5.69 2.85
CA SER A 174 -23.49 6.20 4.21
C SER A 174 -22.33 5.97 5.17
N ASN A 175 -21.49 4.95 4.93
CA ASN A 175 -20.37 4.59 5.82
C ASN A 175 -19.00 4.82 5.17
N PHE A 176 -18.91 5.69 4.16
CA PHE A 176 -17.68 5.84 3.39
C PHE A 176 -16.47 6.21 4.24
N SER A 177 -16.62 7.07 5.24
CA SER A 177 -15.53 7.43 6.16
C SER A 177 -14.97 6.19 6.86
N PHE A 178 -15.83 5.29 7.34
CA PHE A 178 -15.42 4.03 7.94
C PHE A 178 -14.65 3.15 6.94
N ILE A 179 -15.15 3.03 5.71
CA ILE A 179 -14.52 2.22 4.65
C ILE A 179 -13.14 2.77 4.28
N PHE A 180 -13.01 4.09 4.19
CA PHE A 180 -11.75 4.77 3.95
C PHE A 180 -10.71 4.43 5.04
N TYR A 181 -11.09 4.56 6.30
CA TYR A 181 -10.21 4.25 7.43
C TYR A 181 -9.90 2.76 7.55
N LEU A 182 -10.88 1.89 7.32
CA LEU A 182 -10.68 0.44 7.29
C LEU A 182 -9.67 0.05 6.22
N SER A 183 -9.75 0.63 5.02
CA SER A 183 -8.75 0.40 3.97
C SER A 183 -7.33 0.82 4.41
N ALA A 184 -7.18 1.97 5.07
CA ALA A 184 -5.90 2.42 5.59
C ALA A 184 -5.35 1.48 6.68
N VAL A 185 -6.21 0.98 7.57
CA VAL A 185 -5.84 -0.01 8.60
C VAL A 185 -5.43 -1.34 7.96
N LEU A 186 -6.21 -1.86 7.02
CA LEU A 186 -5.89 -3.12 6.34
C LEU A 186 -4.56 -3.04 5.58
N PHE A 187 -4.27 -1.89 4.96
CA PHE A 187 -2.95 -1.66 4.35
C PHE A 187 -1.82 -1.64 5.37
N ALA A 188 -2.01 -1.05 6.56
CA ALA A 188 -0.99 -1.09 7.60
C ALA A 188 -0.77 -2.52 8.10
N ILE A 189 -1.85 -3.29 8.31
CA ILE A 189 -1.80 -4.70 8.74
C ILE A 189 -1.10 -5.58 7.69
N TYR A 190 -1.32 -5.34 6.40
CA TYR A 190 -0.64 -6.04 5.31
C TYR A 190 0.88 -6.05 5.46
N HIS A 191 1.45 -4.98 6.01
CA HIS A 191 2.89 -4.85 6.19
C HIS A 191 3.44 -5.57 7.42
N VAL A 192 2.60 -6.08 8.33
CA VAL A 192 3.05 -6.79 9.54
C VAL A 192 3.87 -8.04 9.19
N TYR A 193 3.63 -8.64 8.02
CA TYR A 193 4.39 -9.80 7.55
C TYR A 193 5.85 -9.47 7.19
N ASN A 194 6.12 -8.23 6.75
CA ASN A 194 7.41 -7.87 6.14
C ASN A 194 8.10 -6.66 6.80
N MET A 195 7.44 -5.97 7.72
CA MET A 195 7.94 -4.78 8.40
C MET A 195 7.73 -4.88 9.92
N PRO A 196 8.66 -4.36 10.74
CA PRO A 196 8.47 -4.29 12.19
C PRO A 196 7.19 -3.54 12.57
N VAL A 197 6.45 -4.07 13.55
CA VAL A 197 5.16 -3.51 14.03
C VAL A 197 5.27 -2.06 14.48
N LEU A 198 6.46 -1.61 14.90
CA LEU A 198 6.73 -0.21 15.26
C LEU A 198 6.42 0.78 14.11
N PHE A 199 6.51 0.34 12.86
CA PHE A 199 6.24 1.16 11.68
C PHE A 199 4.75 1.22 11.31
N LEU A 200 3.87 0.51 12.02
CA LEU A 200 2.45 0.46 11.72
C LEU A 200 1.82 1.86 11.70
N LEU A 201 2.22 2.73 12.63
CA LEU A 201 1.73 4.11 12.70
C LEU A 201 2.18 4.93 11.48
N SER A 202 3.45 4.82 11.08
CA SER A 202 3.94 5.48 9.87
C SER A 202 3.25 4.95 8.62
N LEU A 203 3.07 3.63 8.51
CA LEU A 203 2.41 3.00 7.37
C LEU A 203 0.94 3.40 7.27
N PHE A 204 0.24 3.48 8.40
CA PHE A 204 -1.12 4.00 8.48
C PHE A 204 -1.19 5.47 8.02
N ALA A 205 -0.29 6.32 8.51
CA ALA A 205 -0.25 7.73 8.09
C ALA A 205 0.02 7.88 6.58
N GLY A 206 0.92 7.07 6.02
CA GLY A 206 1.15 7.02 4.57
C GLY A 206 -0.10 6.56 3.82
N ALA A 207 -0.79 5.54 4.33
CA ALA A 207 -2.03 5.02 3.75
C ALA A 207 -3.14 6.06 3.65
N LEU A 208 -3.24 6.97 4.63
CA LEU A 208 -4.18 8.09 4.60
C LEU A 208 -3.87 9.06 3.44
N ILE A 209 -2.60 9.38 3.20
CA ILE A 209 -2.18 10.26 2.10
C ILE A 209 -2.39 9.58 0.74
N PHE A 210 -2.06 8.29 0.61
CA PHE A 210 -2.34 7.55 -0.62
C PHE A 210 -3.83 7.46 -0.91
N GLY A 211 -4.65 7.20 0.12
CA GLY A 211 -6.11 7.19 0.01
C GLY A 211 -6.70 8.56 -0.39
N TYR A 212 -6.21 9.65 0.21
CA TYR A 212 -6.56 11.01 -0.18
C TYR A 212 -6.21 11.28 -1.65
N THR A 213 -4.97 10.94 -2.04
CA THR A 213 -4.46 11.09 -3.41
C THR A 213 -5.34 10.34 -4.41
N ARG A 214 -5.72 9.11 -4.08
CA ARG A 214 -6.61 8.27 -4.90
C ARG A 214 -7.95 8.94 -5.18
N ILE A 215 -8.56 9.55 -4.17
CA ILE A 215 -9.90 10.13 -4.27
C ILE A 215 -9.85 11.49 -4.97
N ARG A 216 -8.89 12.33 -4.59
CA ARG A 216 -8.78 13.70 -5.09
C ARG A 216 -8.17 13.77 -6.49
N LEU A 217 -7.13 12.98 -6.77
CA LEU A 217 -6.38 13.04 -8.03
C LEU A 217 -6.63 11.84 -8.94
N GLY A 218 -6.88 10.66 -8.38
CA GLY A 218 -7.14 9.42 -9.11
C GLY A 218 -6.12 8.31 -8.81
N LEU A 219 -6.40 7.09 -9.29
CA LEU A 219 -5.56 5.91 -9.02
C LEU A 219 -4.13 6.07 -9.58
N GLY A 220 -3.99 6.57 -10.81
CA GLY A 220 -2.67 6.75 -11.43
C GLY A 220 -1.74 7.66 -10.63
N TYR A 221 -2.29 8.73 -10.02
CA TYR A 221 -1.53 9.63 -9.15
C TYR A 221 -1.18 8.98 -7.81
N ALA A 222 -2.07 8.15 -7.24
CA ALA A 222 -1.76 7.39 -6.03
C ALA A 222 -0.63 6.38 -6.27
N ILE A 223 -0.68 5.65 -7.40
CA ILE A 223 0.38 4.73 -7.84
C ILE A 223 1.70 5.51 -8.04
N ALA A 224 1.67 6.63 -8.75
CA ALA A 224 2.87 7.45 -8.97
C ALA A 224 3.47 7.96 -7.66
N LEU A 225 2.63 8.44 -6.72
CA LEU A 225 3.08 8.88 -5.40
C LEU A 225 3.75 7.74 -4.62
N HIS A 226 3.16 6.55 -4.68
CA HIS A 226 3.65 5.37 -3.99
C HIS A 226 4.98 4.86 -4.59
N ILE A 227 5.08 4.80 -5.92
CA ILE A 227 6.34 4.49 -6.61
C ILE A 227 7.43 5.51 -6.24
N LEU A 228 7.10 6.80 -6.26
CA LEU A 228 8.06 7.86 -5.89
C LEU A 228 8.53 7.73 -4.44
N TRP A 229 7.61 7.42 -3.52
CA TRP A 229 7.93 7.11 -2.13
C TRP A 229 8.87 5.90 -2.01
N ASN A 230 8.52 4.77 -2.63
CA ASN A 230 9.31 3.55 -2.56
C ASN A 230 10.68 3.70 -3.24
N PHE A 231 10.76 4.48 -4.31
CA PHE A 231 12.02 4.83 -4.96
C PHE A 231 12.95 5.58 -4.00
N LEU A 232 12.45 6.65 -3.36
CA LEU A 232 13.23 7.43 -2.40
C LEU A 232 13.62 6.61 -1.17
N SER A 233 12.70 5.84 -0.59
CA SER A 233 12.97 5.03 0.60
C SER A 233 13.95 3.88 0.31
N SER A 234 13.94 3.36 -0.92
CA SER A 234 14.86 2.31 -1.37
C SER A 234 16.18 2.86 -1.90
N PHE A 235 16.38 4.18 -1.94
CA PHE A 235 17.57 4.80 -2.52
C PHE A 235 18.88 4.28 -1.91
N ARG A 236 18.88 3.96 -0.61
CA ARG A 236 20.04 3.36 0.09
C ARG A 236 20.46 1.99 -0.46
N LEU A 237 19.52 1.23 -1.03
CA LEU A 237 19.78 -0.07 -1.63
C LEU A 237 20.50 0.03 -2.99
N PHE A 238 20.52 1.21 -3.61
CA PHE A 238 21.26 1.48 -4.85
C PHE A 238 22.70 1.94 -4.62
N ILE A 239 23.02 2.48 -3.43
CA ILE A 239 24.33 3.06 -3.12
C ILE A 239 25.27 2.04 -2.49
N ASN A 240 24.72 1.00 -1.84
CA ASN A 240 25.45 -0.21 -1.43
C ASN A 240 25.37 -1.27 -2.53
#